data_AF-A0A146ME65-F1
#
_entry.id   AF-A0A146ME65-F1
#
_cell.length_a   1.000
_cell.length_b   1.000
_cell.length_c   1.000
_cell.angle_alpha   90.00
_cell.angle_beta   90.00
_cell.angle_gamma   90.00
#
_symmetry.space_group_name_H-M   'P 1'
#
loop_
_entity.id
_entity.type
_entity.pdbx_description
1 polymer ?
#
loop_
_entity_poly.entity_id
_entity_poly.type
_entity_poly.pdbx_seq_one_letter_code
_entity_poly.pdbx_strand_id
1 'polypeptide(L)'
;MAFKDALKPKAGSKHLSTIINAEGQSVQAESREDELQKIKYSEIIDLLIGAGYYRAKIKGLSEFDKVVGGMSWCIDVCKMDLDVDILFQENSTIGQKIALTEKIVAVLPKMKCPHSIEPHQIQGLDFINILPVMEWLVKQSNQNRSERGDYLRQYAVHQFDMHYCFPNEKPNQNFILRSLPNITAVQNKYRPHRRFKRVGSQTPSSDIYARVQSTLFEYGHAPIHKDEKSDDEKSETGDEVIDEDKVKQLSKNMMATTGDAQIASKAVSSIVGLKADEIVSAAESYFTLVSQSELGEENEKKRQKSKETALLREKAKIEAEIEEAKLKLSKLERKRNFREKKEAGLSDQEKSMVKDLETKLLLIDSLVERENQF
;
A
#
# COMPACT_ATOMS: atom_id res chain seq x y z
N MET A 1 -42.23 -24.93 -59.73
CA MET A 1 -42.23 -25.49 -58.36
C MET A 1 -41.79 -24.40 -57.41
N ALA A 2 -42.45 -24.28 -56.27
CA ALA A 2 -42.61 -23.04 -55.52
C ALA A 2 -41.39 -22.63 -54.68
N PHE A 3 -41.24 -21.31 -54.50
CA PHE A 3 -40.27 -20.56 -53.68
C PHE A 3 -40.27 -20.88 -52.17
N LYS A 4 -40.88 -21.99 -51.73
CA LYS A 4 -41.02 -22.36 -50.31
C LYS A 4 -39.97 -23.36 -49.80
N ASP A 5 -39.14 -23.94 -50.67
CA ASP A 5 -38.12 -24.91 -50.26
C ASP A 5 -36.73 -24.31 -49.94
N ALA A 6 -36.55 -23.00 -50.10
CA ALA A 6 -35.27 -22.32 -49.87
C ALA A 6 -35.04 -21.79 -48.44
N LEU A 7 -36.03 -21.91 -47.54
CA LEU A 7 -36.00 -21.32 -46.19
C LEU A 7 -36.27 -22.34 -45.08
N LYS A 8 -35.54 -23.46 -45.06
CA LYS A 8 -35.34 -24.24 -43.83
C LYS A 8 -33.98 -23.89 -43.22
N PRO A 9 -33.90 -23.51 -41.93
CA PRO A 9 -32.62 -23.27 -41.28
C PRO A 9 -31.90 -24.60 -41.09
N LYS A 10 -30.79 -24.81 -41.81
CA LYS A 10 -29.86 -25.90 -41.51
C LYS A 10 -29.20 -25.58 -40.18
N ALA A 11 -29.50 -26.43 -39.19
CA ALA A 11 -28.79 -26.50 -37.93
C ALA A 11 -27.28 -26.67 -38.17
N GLY A 12 -26.48 -25.94 -37.40
CA GLY A 12 -25.03 -26.12 -37.30
C GLY A 12 -24.21 -25.17 -38.16
N SER A 13 -24.22 -23.86 -37.85
CA SER A 13 -23.15 -22.96 -38.30
C SER A 13 -21.94 -23.14 -37.38
N LYS A 14 -21.13 -24.17 -37.67
CA LYS A 14 -19.72 -24.22 -37.30
C LYS A 14 -18.95 -23.90 -38.57
N HIS A 15 -18.82 -22.62 -38.90
CA HIS A 15 -17.98 -22.20 -40.03
C HIS A 15 -17.19 -20.97 -39.63
N LEU A 16 -15.94 -21.23 -39.26
CA LEU A 16 -14.75 -20.38 -39.31
C LEU A 16 -13.69 -21.25 -38.61
N SER A 17 -13.22 -22.31 -39.26
CA SER A 17 -11.89 -22.28 -39.85
C SER A 17 -11.66 -23.48 -40.77
N THR A 18 -11.63 -23.25 -42.08
CA THR A 18 -11.05 -24.23 -43.01
C THR A 18 -10.23 -23.42 -43.99
N ILE A 19 -8.94 -23.31 -43.71
CA ILE A 19 -7.98 -22.71 -44.63
C ILE A 19 -7.64 -23.79 -45.65
N ILE A 20 -7.85 -23.46 -46.93
CA ILE A 20 -7.59 -24.35 -48.05
C ILE A 20 -6.21 -23.98 -48.59
N ASN A 21 -5.27 -24.92 -48.62
CA ASN A 21 -3.96 -24.71 -49.23
C ASN A 21 -4.08 -24.57 -50.76
N ALA A 22 -3.05 -24.05 -51.44
CA ALA A 22 -3.03 -23.80 -52.90
C ALA A 22 -3.29 -25.04 -53.78
N GLU A 23 -3.34 -26.24 -53.20
CA GLU A 23 -3.59 -27.53 -53.85
C GLU A 23 -4.99 -28.11 -53.53
N GLY A 24 -5.89 -27.32 -52.91
CA GLY A 24 -7.30 -27.69 -52.75
C GLY A 24 -7.62 -28.72 -51.66
N GLN A 25 -6.68 -29.05 -50.78
CA GLN A 25 -6.92 -29.91 -49.62
C GLN A 25 -7.29 -29.09 -48.37
N SER A 26 -8.30 -29.57 -47.64
CA SER A 26 -8.72 -29.02 -46.35
C SER A 26 -7.76 -29.50 -45.26
N VAL A 27 -7.02 -28.57 -44.65
CA VAL A 27 -6.10 -28.89 -43.54
C VAL A 27 -6.72 -28.35 -42.24
N GLN A 28 -6.95 -29.25 -41.28
CA GLN A 28 -7.35 -28.89 -39.92
C GLN A 28 -6.14 -28.36 -39.15
N ALA A 29 -5.92 -27.04 -39.17
CA ALA A 29 -4.82 -26.41 -38.44
C ALA A 29 -5.12 -26.20 -36.94
N GLU A 30 -6.38 -25.98 -36.56
CA GLU A 30 -6.73 -25.52 -35.20
C GLU A 30 -6.82 -26.62 -34.13
N SER A 31 -7.07 -27.89 -34.48
CA SER A 31 -7.31 -28.94 -33.46
C SER A 31 -6.08 -29.26 -32.60
N ARG A 32 -4.87 -29.02 -33.10
CA ARG A 32 -3.62 -29.40 -32.40
C ARG A 32 -3.14 -28.34 -31.42
N GLU A 33 -3.36 -27.05 -31.72
CA GLU A 33 -2.96 -25.95 -30.84
C GLU A 33 -3.83 -25.89 -29.58
N ASP A 34 -5.13 -26.14 -29.71
CA ASP A 34 -6.07 -26.21 -28.59
C ASP A 34 -5.73 -27.32 -27.58
N GLU A 35 -5.20 -28.46 -28.05
CA GLU A 35 -4.76 -29.54 -27.18
C GLU A 35 -3.52 -29.15 -26.37
N LEU A 36 -2.56 -28.46 -27.01
CA LEU A 36 -1.36 -27.96 -26.34
C LEU A 36 -1.71 -26.89 -25.31
N GLN A 37 -2.61 -25.97 -25.63
CA GLN A 37 -3.10 -24.94 -24.69
C GLN A 37 -3.75 -25.58 -23.46
N LYS A 38 -4.56 -26.64 -23.62
CA LYS A 38 -5.17 -27.36 -22.50
C LYS A 38 -4.15 -28.08 -21.61
N ILE A 39 -3.12 -28.69 -22.21
CA ILE A 39 -2.04 -29.32 -21.46
C ILE A 39 -1.31 -28.27 -20.63
N LYS A 40 -0.94 -27.13 -21.26
CA LYS A 40 -0.25 -26.03 -20.57
C LYS A 40 -1.10 -25.39 -19.48
N TYR A 41 -2.39 -25.24 -19.70
CA TYR A 41 -3.31 -24.82 -18.68
C TYR A 41 -3.32 -25.77 -17.47
N SER A 42 -3.38 -27.08 -17.69
CA SER A 42 -3.31 -28.06 -16.59
C SER A 42 -2.01 -27.93 -15.80
N GLU A 43 -0.87 -27.76 -16.48
CA GLU A 43 0.43 -27.53 -15.84
C GLU A 43 0.42 -26.26 -14.96
N ILE A 44 -0.15 -25.14 -15.46
CA ILE A 44 -0.30 -23.90 -14.67
C ILE A 44 -1.13 -24.13 -13.41
N ILE A 45 -2.24 -24.87 -13.53
CA ILE A 45 -3.13 -25.16 -12.39
C ILE A 45 -2.40 -26.03 -11.36
N ASP A 46 -1.66 -27.04 -11.78
CA ASP A 46 -0.90 -27.90 -10.88
C ASP A 46 0.22 -27.13 -10.18
N LEU A 47 0.93 -26.24 -10.88
CA LEU A 47 1.92 -25.33 -10.30
C LEU A 47 1.31 -24.42 -9.23
N LEU A 48 0.16 -23.82 -9.53
CA LEU A 48 -0.57 -22.96 -8.60
C LEU A 48 -1.03 -23.70 -7.34
N ILE A 49 -1.57 -24.92 -7.51
CA ILE A 49 -1.99 -25.76 -6.38
C ILE A 49 -0.77 -26.17 -5.54
N GLY A 50 0.34 -26.57 -6.19
CA GLY A 50 1.59 -26.90 -5.52
C GLY A 50 2.20 -25.72 -4.76
N ALA A 51 1.98 -24.48 -5.24
CA ALA A 51 2.39 -23.26 -4.56
C ALA A 51 1.50 -22.89 -3.35
N GLY A 52 0.29 -23.46 -3.24
CA GLY A 52 -0.69 -23.20 -2.18
C GLY A 52 -1.91 -22.38 -2.60
N TYR A 53 -2.09 -22.08 -3.89
CA TYR A 53 -3.27 -21.38 -4.40
C TYR A 53 -4.39 -22.36 -4.80
N TYR A 54 -5.16 -22.80 -3.80
CA TYR A 54 -6.22 -23.82 -4.02
C TYR A 54 -7.45 -23.32 -4.78
N ARG A 55 -7.62 -21.99 -4.94
CA ARG A 55 -8.72 -21.40 -5.72
C ARG A 55 -8.72 -21.86 -7.18
N ALA A 56 -7.55 -22.20 -7.72
CA ALA A 56 -7.40 -22.79 -9.05
C ALA A 56 -8.20 -24.10 -9.25
N LYS A 57 -8.44 -24.86 -8.17
CA LYS A 57 -9.15 -26.16 -8.19
C LYS A 57 -10.68 -26.03 -8.23
N ILE A 58 -11.23 -24.85 -7.95
CA ILE A 58 -12.69 -24.66 -7.88
C ILE A 58 -13.32 -24.93 -9.25
N LYS A 59 -14.29 -25.85 -9.28
CA LYS A 59 -15.09 -26.14 -10.48
C LYS A 59 -16.15 -25.05 -10.61
N GLY A 60 -16.16 -24.33 -11.74
CA GLY A 60 -17.09 -23.22 -12.00
C GLY A 60 -16.43 -21.83 -12.08
N LEU A 61 -15.15 -21.70 -11.73
CA LEU A 61 -14.39 -20.48 -11.97
C LEU A 61 -13.83 -20.47 -13.40
N SER A 62 -13.84 -19.31 -14.05
CA SER A 62 -13.30 -19.18 -15.42
C SER A 62 -11.80 -19.44 -15.45
N GLU A 63 -11.29 -19.93 -16.58
CA GLU A 63 -9.86 -20.19 -16.77
C GLU A 63 -9.03 -18.92 -16.59
N PHE A 64 -9.53 -17.80 -17.10
CA PHE A 64 -8.97 -16.47 -16.87
C PHE A 64 -8.87 -16.14 -15.38
N ASP A 65 -9.97 -16.27 -14.63
CA ASP A 65 -10.02 -15.89 -13.22
C ASP A 65 -9.11 -16.78 -12.35
N LYS A 66 -8.94 -18.05 -12.73
CA LYS A 66 -7.99 -18.96 -12.07
C LYS A 66 -6.55 -18.52 -12.28
N VAL A 67 -6.17 -18.23 -13.51
CA VAL A 67 -4.79 -17.88 -13.86
C VAL A 67 -4.44 -16.46 -13.40
N VAL A 68 -5.27 -15.46 -13.71
CA VAL A 68 -5.04 -14.06 -13.33
C VAL A 68 -5.14 -13.88 -11.81
N GLY A 69 -6.08 -14.56 -11.16
CA GLY A 69 -6.14 -14.62 -9.70
C GLY A 69 -4.88 -15.24 -9.11
N GLY A 70 -4.36 -16.31 -9.72
CA GLY A 70 -3.09 -16.94 -9.35
C GLY A 70 -1.88 -16.02 -9.53
N MET A 71 -1.78 -15.31 -10.66
CA MET A 71 -0.74 -14.30 -10.91
C MET A 71 -0.76 -13.19 -9.86
N SER A 72 -1.96 -12.64 -9.61
CA SER A 72 -2.16 -11.57 -8.63
C SER A 72 -1.76 -12.03 -7.22
N TRP A 73 -2.15 -13.25 -6.85
CA TRP A 73 -1.77 -13.85 -5.58
C TRP A 73 -0.26 -14.06 -5.44
N CYS A 74 0.42 -14.58 -6.48
CA CYS A 74 1.88 -14.72 -6.46
C CYS A 74 2.57 -13.36 -6.26
N ILE A 75 2.08 -12.30 -6.91
CA ILE A 75 2.64 -10.95 -6.77
C ILE A 75 2.42 -10.39 -5.34
N ASP A 76 1.21 -10.52 -4.78
CA ASP A 76 0.93 -10.05 -3.40
C ASP A 76 1.79 -10.80 -2.36
N VAL A 77 1.98 -12.11 -2.56
CA VAL A 77 2.87 -12.92 -1.70
C VAL A 77 4.33 -12.46 -1.76
N CYS A 78 4.79 -11.96 -2.90
CA CYS A 78 6.14 -11.42 -3.03
C CYS A 78 6.34 -10.13 -2.21
N LYS A 79 5.27 -9.43 -1.77
CA LYS A 79 5.32 -8.26 -0.87
C LYS A 79 6.38 -7.23 -1.29
N MET A 80 6.56 -7.01 -2.59
CA MET A 80 7.43 -5.94 -3.07
C MET A 80 6.68 -4.63 -3.04
N ASP A 81 7.37 -3.54 -2.70
CA ASP A 81 6.84 -2.18 -2.70
C ASP A 81 6.54 -1.77 -4.15
N LEU A 82 5.35 -2.14 -4.60
CA LEU A 82 4.82 -1.86 -5.91
C LEU A 82 3.70 -0.84 -5.73
N ASP A 83 3.86 0.35 -6.31
CA ASP A 83 2.83 1.41 -6.34
C ASP A 83 1.64 1.05 -7.26
N VAL A 84 1.21 -0.21 -7.26
CA VAL A 84 0.15 -0.75 -8.10
C VAL A 84 -0.71 -1.68 -7.26
N ASP A 85 -1.94 -1.23 -6.99
CA ASP A 85 -2.92 -2.06 -6.28
C ASP A 85 -3.53 -3.08 -7.25
N ILE A 86 -3.13 -4.34 -7.07
CA ILE A 86 -3.62 -5.50 -7.82
C ILE A 86 -4.75 -6.14 -7.01
N LEU A 87 -5.92 -5.49 -7.04
CA LEU A 87 -7.14 -6.03 -6.46
C LEU A 87 -7.82 -6.99 -7.45
N PHE A 88 -7.82 -8.27 -7.13
CA PHE A 88 -8.56 -9.26 -7.89
C PHE A 88 -9.99 -9.40 -7.32
N GLN A 89 -11.00 -9.22 -8.17
CA GLN A 89 -12.41 -9.45 -7.86
C GLN A 89 -12.99 -10.48 -8.83
N GLU A 90 -13.65 -11.50 -8.29
CA GLU A 90 -14.37 -12.50 -9.09
C GLU A 90 -15.58 -11.85 -9.79
N ASN A 91 -15.85 -12.21 -11.05
CA ASN A 91 -16.90 -11.62 -11.89
C ASN A 91 -16.73 -10.12 -12.21
N SER A 92 -15.48 -9.63 -12.24
CA SER A 92 -15.17 -8.28 -12.71
C SER A 92 -15.67 -8.00 -14.13
N THR A 93 -16.01 -6.74 -14.42
CA THR A 93 -16.38 -6.34 -15.79
C THR A 93 -15.21 -6.55 -16.75
N ILE A 94 -15.49 -6.71 -18.05
CA ILE A 94 -14.43 -6.92 -19.05
C ILE A 94 -13.38 -5.80 -19.02
N GLY A 95 -13.79 -4.55 -18.81
CA GLY A 95 -12.87 -3.41 -18.70
C GLY A 95 -11.98 -3.49 -17.45
N GLN A 96 -12.51 -3.97 -16.33
CA GLN A 96 -11.71 -4.21 -15.12
C GLN A 96 -10.72 -5.36 -15.30
N LYS A 97 -11.12 -6.44 -16.00
CA LYS A 97 -10.22 -7.55 -16.35
C LYS A 97 -9.06 -7.08 -17.22
N ILE A 98 -9.35 -6.25 -18.23
CA ILE A 98 -8.34 -5.65 -19.10
C ILE A 98 -7.37 -4.79 -18.28
N ALA A 99 -7.88 -3.84 -17.48
CA ALA A 99 -7.05 -2.98 -16.66
C ALA A 99 -6.20 -3.76 -15.64
N LEU A 100 -6.72 -4.86 -15.09
CA LEU A 100 -5.97 -5.73 -14.20
C LEU A 100 -4.80 -6.43 -14.92
N THR A 101 -5.04 -6.95 -16.13
CA THR A 101 -3.96 -7.58 -16.92
C THR A 101 -2.85 -6.61 -17.29
N GLU A 102 -3.20 -5.36 -17.64
CA GLU A 102 -2.21 -4.31 -17.92
C GLU A 102 -1.37 -3.97 -16.69
N LYS A 103 -2.01 -3.86 -15.51
CA LYS A 103 -1.30 -3.64 -14.24
C LYS A 103 -0.33 -4.78 -13.92
N ILE A 104 -0.76 -6.04 -14.11
CA ILE A 104 0.09 -7.21 -13.88
C ILE A 104 1.31 -7.15 -14.81
N VAL A 105 1.10 -6.90 -16.10
CA VAL A 105 2.19 -6.78 -17.08
C VAL A 105 3.14 -5.64 -16.73
N ALA A 106 2.64 -4.50 -16.26
CA ALA A 106 3.47 -3.37 -15.83
C ALA A 106 4.32 -3.66 -14.58
N VAL A 107 3.90 -4.63 -13.76
CA VAL A 107 4.60 -5.04 -12.53
C VAL A 107 5.72 -6.03 -12.81
N LEU A 108 5.59 -6.92 -13.78
CA LEU A 108 6.58 -7.97 -14.07
C LEU A 108 8.01 -7.42 -14.30
N PRO A 109 8.24 -6.33 -15.05
CA PRO A 109 9.57 -5.72 -15.19
C PRO A 109 10.11 -5.16 -13.88
N LYS A 110 9.26 -4.55 -13.03
CA LYS A 110 9.66 -4.04 -11.71
C LYS A 110 10.13 -5.18 -10.80
N MET A 111 9.53 -6.36 -10.96
CA MET A 111 9.93 -7.58 -10.26
C MET A 111 11.18 -8.26 -10.84
N LYS A 112 11.76 -7.73 -11.93
CA LYS A 112 12.87 -8.33 -12.69
C LYS A 112 12.54 -9.71 -13.29
N CYS A 113 11.30 -9.91 -13.71
CA CYS A 113 10.92 -11.10 -14.47
C CYS A 113 11.64 -11.11 -15.84
N PRO A 114 12.31 -12.20 -16.23
CA PRO A 114 13.01 -12.30 -17.52
C PRO A 114 12.06 -12.53 -18.71
N HIS A 115 10.83 -12.98 -18.44
CA HIS A 115 9.83 -13.29 -19.46
C HIS A 115 8.90 -12.09 -19.67
N SER A 116 8.79 -11.64 -20.91
CA SER A 116 7.88 -10.57 -21.32
C SER A 116 6.57 -11.16 -21.81
N ILE A 117 5.45 -10.57 -21.40
CA ILE A 117 4.11 -10.97 -21.80
C ILE A 117 3.26 -9.73 -22.05
N GLU A 118 2.41 -9.77 -23.07
CA GLU A 118 1.52 -8.68 -23.42
C GLU A 118 0.12 -8.89 -22.82
N PRO A 119 -0.64 -7.81 -22.54
CA PRO A 119 -1.98 -7.93 -21.95
C PRO A 119 -2.94 -8.78 -22.79
N HIS A 120 -2.83 -8.71 -24.12
CA HIS A 120 -3.69 -9.48 -25.03
C HIS A 120 -3.44 -10.99 -24.92
N GLN A 121 -2.23 -11.43 -24.55
CA GLN A 121 -1.91 -12.85 -24.40
C GLN A 121 -2.60 -13.43 -23.18
N ILE A 122 -2.69 -12.65 -22.09
CA ILE A 122 -3.41 -13.05 -20.86
C ILE A 122 -4.92 -13.07 -21.12
N GLN A 123 -5.45 -12.07 -21.81
CA GLN A 123 -6.87 -12.01 -22.16
C GLN A 123 -7.28 -13.08 -23.17
N GLY A 124 -6.40 -13.38 -24.14
CA GLY A 124 -6.57 -14.41 -25.15
C GLY A 124 -6.33 -15.84 -24.65
N LEU A 125 -6.04 -16.02 -23.35
CA LEU A 125 -5.79 -17.32 -22.73
C LEU A 125 -4.64 -18.10 -23.42
N ASP A 126 -3.57 -17.40 -23.79
CA ASP A 126 -2.39 -17.99 -24.39
C ASP A 126 -1.49 -18.61 -23.30
N PHE A 127 -1.87 -19.79 -22.81
CA PHE A 127 -1.20 -20.52 -21.75
C PHE A 127 0.25 -20.90 -22.08
N ILE A 128 0.59 -21.00 -23.36
CA ILE A 128 1.97 -21.29 -23.81
C ILE A 128 2.93 -20.18 -23.35
N ASN A 129 2.54 -18.93 -23.54
CA ASN A 129 3.34 -17.77 -23.15
C ASN A 129 3.14 -17.37 -21.67
N ILE A 130 2.00 -17.72 -21.08
CA ILE A 130 1.73 -17.48 -19.65
C ILE A 130 2.53 -18.44 -18.76
N LEU A 131 2.71 -19.69 -19.14
CA LEU A 131 3.35 -20.72 -18.31
C LEU A 131 4.74 -20.31 -17.79
N PRO A 132 5.70 -19.83 -18.61
CA PRO A 132 7.03 -19.44 -18.11
C PRO A 132 6.97 -18.30 -17.07
N VAL A 133 6.05 -17.36 -17.26
CA VAL A 133 5.81 -16.27 -16.29
C VAL A 133 5.26 -16.84 -14.99
N MET A 134 4.33 -17.78 -15.06
CA MET A 134 3.75 -18.46 -13.90
C MET A 134 4.77 -19.28 -13.12
N GLU A 135 5.61 -20.07 -13.79
CA GLU A 135 6.69 -20.84 -13.16
C GLU A 135 7.64 -19.93 -12.40
N TRP A 136 8.05 -18.83 -13.02
CA TRP A 136 8.92 -17.84 -12.40
C TRP A 136 8.25 -17.16 -11.19
N LEU A 137 6.99 -16.73 -11.33
CA LEU A 137 6.21 -16.13 -10.25
C LEU A 137 6.05 -17.09 -9.06
N VAL A 138 5.72 -18.35 -9.31
CA VAL A 138 5.60 -19.38 -8.27
C VAL A 138 6.92 -19.60 -7.56
N LYS A 139 8.02 -19.75 -8.31
CA LYS A 139 9.36 -19.91 -7.74
C LYS A 139 9.73 -18.72 -6.84
N GLN A 140 9.51 -17.50 -7.32
CA GLN A 140 9.80 -16.28 -6.57
C GLN A 140 8.93 -16.17 -5.31
N SER A 141 7.64 -16.49 -5.42
CA SER A 141 6.70 -16.45 -4.29
C SER A 141 7.05 -17.46 -3.18
N ASN A 142 7.53 -18.66 -3.56
CA ASN A 142 7.97 -19.69 -2.62
C ASN A 142 9.26 -19.29 -1.90
N GLN A 143 10.24 -18.73 -2.64
CA GLN A 143 11.48 -18.22 -2.05
C GLN A 143 11.17 -17.12 -1.02
N ASN A 144 10.34 -16.13 -1.39
CA ASN A 144 9.97 -15.05 -0.49
C ASN A 144 9.21 -15.55 0.76
N ARG A 145 8.33 -16.56 0.60
CA ARG A 145 7.66 -17.20 1.75
C ARG A 145 8.62 -17.91 2.68
N SER A 146 9.64 -18.59 2.15
CA SER A 146 10.66 -19.25 2.97
C SER A 146 11.47 -18.23 3.76
N GLU A 147 12.01 -17.21 3.09
CA GLU A 147 12.82 -16.16 3.71
C GLU A 147 12.03 -15.37 4.75
N ARG A 148 10.81 -14.95 4.40
CA ARG A 148 9.92 -14.24 5.32
C ARG A 148 9.45 -15.13 6.46
N GLY A 149 9.18 -16.41 6.20
CA GLY A 149 8.78 -17.38 7.21
C GLY A 149 9.88 -17.57 8.26
N ASP A 150 11.12 -17.69 7.83
CA ASP A 150 12.27 -17.75 8.73
C ASP A 150 12.47 -16.45 9.49
N TYR A 151 12.36 -15.29 8.83
CA TYR A 151 12.43 -13.99 9.50
C TYR A 151 11.33 -13.82 10.56
N LEU A 152 10.08 -14.13 10.21
CA LEU A 152 8.95 -14.00 11.13
C LEU A 152 9.07 -14.98 12.31
N ARG A 153 9.58 -16.19 12.06
CA ARG A 153 9.88 -17.16 13.14
C ARG A 153 10.96 -16.62 14.06
N GLN A 154 12.07 -16.12 13.52
CA GLN A 154 13.15 -15.53 14.32
C GLN A 154 12.66 -14.31 15.11
N TYR A 155 11.85 -13.45 14.49
CA TYR A 155 11.24 -12.30 15.13
C TYR A 155 10.29 -12.70 16.26
N ALA A 156 9.45 -13.72 16.05
CA ALA A 156 8.54 -14.21 17.08
C ALA A 156 9.29 -14.83 18.27
N VAL A 157 10.34 -15.62 17.99
CA VAL A 157 11.23 -16.15 19.04
C VAL A 157 11.91 -15.02 19.79
N HIS A 158 12.46 -14.04 19.08
CA HIS A 158 13.08 -12.87 19.70
C HIS A 158 12.11 -12.09 20.59
N GLN A 159 10.88 -11.86 20.12
CA GLN A 159 9.86 -11.17 20.90
C GLN A 159 9.46 -11.99 22.13
N PHE A 160 9.38 -13.32 22.01
CA PHE A 160 9.13 -14.19 23.15
C PHE A 160 10.28 -14.11 24.16
N ASP A 161 11.53 -14.26 23.71
CA ASP A 161 12.75 -14.22 24.54
C ASP A 161 12.95 -12.88 25.25
N MET A 162 12.41 -11.79 24.69
CA MET A 162 12.42 -10.47 25.32
C MET A 162 11.52 -10.38 26.55
N HIS A 163 10.38 -11.08 26.55
CA HIS A 163 9.37 -11.00 27.62
C HIS A 163 9.36 -12.22 28.54
N TYR A 164 9.87 -13.36 28.07
CA TYR A 164 9.83 -14.64 28.75
C TYR A 164 11.20 -15.31 28.70
N CYS A 165 11.65 -15.85 29.83
CA CYS A 165 12.88 -16.61 29.94
C CYS A 165 12.57 -17.90 30.69
N PHE A 166 12.99 -19.06 30.14
CA PHE A 166 12.76 -20.33 30.82
C PHE A 166 13.54 -20.38 32.14
N PRO A 167 13.02 -21.03 33.20
CA PRO A 167 13.64 -21.02 34.54
C PRO A 167 15.12 -21.47 34.60
N ASN A 168 15.57 -22.26 33.63
CA ASN A 168 16.94 -22.79 33.53
C ASN A 168 17.77 -22.16 32.40
N GLU A 169 17.20 -21.26 31.60
CA GLU A 169 17.94 -20.52 30.57
C GLU A 169 18.34 -19.16 31.09
N LYS A 170 19.60 -18.77 30.84
CA LYS A 170 20.05 -17.41 31.13
C LYS A 170 19.65 -16.52 29.95
N PRO A 171 19.08 -15.32 30.20
CA PRO A 171 18.69 -14.41 29.12
C PRO A 171 19.89 -14.16 28.21
N ASN A 172 19.65 -14.28 26.90
CA ASN A 172 20.59 -14.32 25.77
C ASN A 172 21.97 -13.65 26.01
N GLN A 173 22.78 -14.26 26.88
CA GLN A 173 23.93 -13.60 27.50
C GLN A 173 25.01 -13.34 26.45
N ASN A 174 25.09 -14.23 25.46
CA ASN A 174 25.95 -14.12 24.29
C ASN A 174 25.61 -12.90 23.42
N PHE A 175 24.32 -12.55 23.25
CA PHE A 175 23.92 -11.36 22.50
C PHE A 175 24.33 -10.08 23.24
N ILE A 176 24.11 -10.03 24.56
CA ILE A 176 24.51 -8.90 25.40
C ILE A 176 26.04 -8.73 25.35
N LEU A 177 26.80 -9.81 25.54
CA LEU A 177 28.27 -9.77 25.50
C LEU A 177 28.82 -9.33 24.14
N ARG A 178 28.19 -9.73 23.03
CA ARG A 178 28.61 -9.33 21.68
C ARG A 178 28.23 -7.89 21.34
N SER A 179 27.13 -7.37 21.90
CA SER A 179 26.64 -6.01 21.63
C SER A 179 27.30 -4.94 22.53
N LEU A 180 27.73 -5.30 23.74
CA LEU A 180 28.44 -4.40 24.67
C LEU A 180 29.59 -3.59 24.07
N PRO A 181 30.55 -4.17 23.30
CA PRO A 181 31.64 -3.38 22.72
C PRO A 181 31.14 -2.33 21.73
N ASN A 182 30.11 -2.65 20.92
CA ASN A 182 29.50 -1.70 19.98
C ASN A 182 28.77 -0.58 20.72
N ILE A 183 28.00 -0.92 21.76
CA ILE A 183 27.31 0.06 22.60
C ILE A 183 28.33 0.99 23.25
N THR A 184 29.41 0.44 23.80
CA THR A 184 30.49 1.20 24.43
C THR A 184 31.20 2.11 23.43
N ALA A 185 31.45 1.62 22.20
CA ALA A 185 32.07 2.42 21.14
C ALA A 185 31.18 3.60 20.71
N VAL A 186 29.87 3.37 20.55
CA VAL A 186 28.90 4.44 20.23
C VAL A 186 28.80 5.43 21.39
N GLN A 187 28.67 4.95 22.62
CA GLN A 187 28.63 5.80 23.81
C GLN A 187 29.90 6.65 23.94
N ASN A 188 31.08 6.09 23.68
CA ASN A 188 32.34 6.83 23.72
C ASN A 188 32.43 7.86 22.58
N LYS A 189 31.97 7.52 21.38
CA LYS A 189 32.01 8.42 20.21
C LYS A 189 31.09 9.63 20.39
N TYR A 190 29.89 9.41 20.92
CA TYR A 190 28.90 10.48 21.14
C TYR A 190 28.89 11.00 22.58
N ARG A 191 29.88 10.63 23.40
CA ARG A 191 29.98 11.13 24.77
C ARG A 191 30.10 12.66 24.74
N PRO A 192 29.41 13.39 25.62
CA PRO A 192 29.67 14.81 25.80
C PRO A 192 31.12 15.02 26.24
N HIS A 193 31.94 15.63 25.36
CA HIS A 193 33.32 15.99 25.65
C HIS A 193 33.37 17.43 26.12
N ARG A 194 33.84 17.64 27.35
CA ARG A 194 34.04 18.97 27.92
C ARG A 194 35.17 19.67 27.16
N ARG A 195 34.87 20.72 26.40
CA ARG A 195 35.80 21.54 25.61
C ARG A 195 36.46 22.67 26.41
N PHE A 196 35.76 23.16 27.43
CA PHE A 196 36.24 24.26 28.27
C PHE A 196 36.12 23.94 29.76
N LYS A 197 37.06 24.45 30.55
CA LYS A 197 37.13 24.30 32.00
C LYS A 197 37.30 25.66 32.66
N ARG A 198 36.60 25.90 33.77
CA ARG A 198 36.68 27.17 34.52
C ARG A 198 38.11 27.44 35.00
N VAL A 199 38.58 28.66 34.79
CA VAL A 199 39.88 29.15 35.25
C VAL A 199 39.73 29.67 36.68
N GLY A 200 40.46 29.07 37.60
CA GLY A 200 40.41 29.42 39.02
C GLY A 200 39.23 28.80 39.77
N SER A 201 39.38 28.72 41.09
CA SER A 201 38.36 28.26 42.03
C SER A 201 37.29 29.35 42.25
N GLN A 202 36.70 29.88 41.16
CA GLN A 202 35.54 30.75 41.28
C GLN A 202 34.33 29.89 41.65
N THR A 203 33.67 30.27 42.74
CA THR A 203 32.40 29.68 43.15
C THR A 203 31.38 29.83 42.03
N PRO A 204 30.57 28.80 41.75
CA PRO A 204 29.51 28.92 40.77
C PRO A 204 28.60 30.08 41.17
N SER A 205 28.19 30.89 40.19
CA SER A 205 27.27 32.02 40.40
C SER A 205 26.07 31.59 41.25
N SER A 206 25.60 32.50 42.11
CA SER A 206 24.38 32.28 42.90
C SER A 206 23.17 32.06 42.00
N ASP A 207 23.16 32.67 40.81
CA ASP A 207 22.12 32.50 39.81
C ASP A 207 22.22 31.14 39.10
N ILE A 208 21.07 30.44 39.06
CA ILE A 208 20.88 29.12 38.44
C ILE A 208 21.05 29.24 36.93
N TYR A 209 20.54 30.31 36.32
CA TYR A 209 20.57 30.47 34.87
C TYR A 209 22.01 30.64 34.36
N ALA A 210 22.78 31.53 34.98
CA ALA A 210 24.21 31.67 34.70
C ALA A 210 25.02 30.36 34.94
N ARG A 211 24.60 29.52 35.90
CA ARG A 211 25.23 28.20 36.14
C ARG A 211 24.94 27.21 35.03
N VAL A 212 23.71 27.18 34.53
CA VAL A 212 23.30 26.34 33.40
C VAL A 212 24.06 26.78 32.14
N GLN A 213 24.06 28.08 31.83
CA GLN A 213 24.77 28.62 30.67
C GLN A 213 26.28 28.36 30.72
N SER A 214 26.91 28.55 31.88
CA SER A 214 28.33 28.23 32.04
C SER A 214 28.61 26.74 31.88
N THR A 215 27.74 25.85 32.36
CA THR A 215 27.89 24.40 32.16
C THR A 215 27.70 24.00 30.70
N LEU A 216 26.70 24.56 30.02
CA LEU A 216 26.48 24.33 28.59
C LEU A 216 27.66 24.82 27.74
N PHE A 217 28.23 25.98 28.10
CA PHE A 217 29.42 26.53 27.47
C PHE A 217 30.64 25.62 27.61
N GLU A 218 30.80 24.92 28.73
CA GLU A 218 31.87 23.93 28.92
C GLU A 218 31.84 22.78 27.91
N TYR A 219 30.67 22.48 27.33
CA TYR A 219 30.49 21.47 26.28
C TYR A 219 30.39 22.06 24.87
N GLY A 220 30.50 23.39 24.72
CA GLY A 220 30.56 24.09 23.42
C GLY A 220 29.25 24.72 22.95
N HIS A 221 28.24 24.84 23.81
CA HIS A 221 27.00 25.57 23.49
C HIS A 221 27.14 27.06 23.83
N ALA A 222 26.69 27.95 22.95
CA ALA A 222 26.71 29.38 23.20
C ALA A 222 25.62 29.80 24.21
N PRO A 223 25.87 30.78 25.09
CA PRO A 223 24.84 31.34 25.96
C PRO A 223 23.80 32.10 25.13
N ILE A 224 22.52 31.84 25.43
CA ILE A 224 21.37 32.43 24.73
C ILE A 224 20.87 33.65 25.53
N HIS A 225 20.32 34.66 24.85
CA HIS A 225 19.62 35.75 25.52
C HIS A 225 18.38 35.24 26.26
N LYS A 226 18.17 35.75 27.47
CA LYS A 226 16.97 35.46 28.25
C LYS A 226 15.94 36.53 27.89
N ASP A 227 15.11 36.28 26.87
CA ASP A 227 13.97 37.15 26.60
C ASP A 227 12.92 36.91 27.69
N GLU A 228 12.78 37.86 28.61
CA GLU A 228 11.75 37.80 29.66
C GLU A 228 10.33 38.10 29.12
N LYS A 229 10.12 38.10 27.79
CA LYS A 229 8.82 38.39 27.16
C LYS A 229 8.59 37.59 25.89
N SER A 230 8.20 36.32 26.04
CA SER A 230 7.33 35.65 25.04
C SER A 230 6.76 34.36 25.62
N ASP A 231 5.73 34.51 26.46
CA ASP A 231 4.79 33.43 26.82
C ASP A 231 3.72 33.30 25.72
N ASP A 232 4.14 33.23 24.45
CA ASP A 232 3.19 32.96 23.36
C ASP A 232 3.72 31.85 22.44
N GLU A 233 2.81 30.90 22.22
CA GLU A 233 3.03 29.62 21.59
C GLU A 233 3.49 29.74 20.12
N LYS A 234 4.40 28.81 19.76
CA LYS A 234 4.69 28.32 18.39
C LYS A 234 5.40 29.29 17.45
N SER A 235 6.73 29.19 17.46
CA SER A 235 7.54 29.31 16.25
C SER A 235 8.68 28.28 16.31
N GLU A 236 8.58 27.21 15.50
CA GLU A 236 9.60 26.15 15.37
C GLU A 236 10.84 26.57 14.56
N THR A 237 11.08 27.87 14.40
CA THR A 237 12.30 28.45 13.79
C THR A 237 12.62 29.78 14.46
N GLY A 238 12.77 29.80 15.79
CA GLY A 238 13.32 30.94 16.50
C GLY A 238 14.84 30.95 16.37
N ASP A 239 15.40 31.91 15.65
CA ASP A 239 16.84 32.20 15.69
C ASP A 239 17.19 32.54 17.15
N GLU A 240 17.83 31.59 17.85
CA GLU A 240 18.32 31.81 19.20
C GLU A 240 19.41 32.89 19.16
N VAL A 241 19.06 34.11 19.56
CA VAL A 241 20.02 35.22 19.57
C VAL A 241 21.11 34.95 20.60
N ILE A 242 22.32 34.72 20.09
CA ILE A 242 23.52 34.46 20.90
C ILE A 242 23.89 35.73 21.66
N ASP A 243 24.07 35.61 22.98
CA ASP A 243 24.52 36.72 23.83
C ASP A 243 26.05 36.89 23.70
N GLU A 244 26.47 37.71 22.74
CA GLU A 244 27.89 37.95 22.43
C GLU A 244 28.70 38.46 23.63
N ASP A 245 28.08 39.24 24.52
CA ASP A 245 28.76 39.82 25.67
C ASP A 245 28.99 38.76 26.75
N LYS A 246 28.02 37.85 26.97
CA LYS A 246 28.23 36.67 27.82
C LYS A 246 29.23 35.70 27.22
N VAL A 247 29.27 35.53 25.90
CA VAL A 247 30.33 34.72 25.23
C VAL A 247 31.71 35.30 25.53
N LYS A 248 31.89 36.62 25.42
CA LYS A 248 33.17 37.30 25.73
C LYS A 248 33.54 37.13 27.22
N GLN A 249 32.58 37.26 28.13
CA GLN A 249 32.83 37.07 29.56
C GLN A 249 33.18 35.62 29.93
N LEU A 250 32.44 34.64 29.41
CA LEU A 250 32.67 33.22 29.66
C LEU A 250 33.98 32.74 29.04
N SER A 251 34.30 33.17 27.82
CA SER A 251 35.56 32.83 27.14
C SER A 251 36.80 33.36 27.88
N LYS A 252 36.69 34.50 28.58
CA LYS A 252 37.76 35.05 29.43
C LYS A 252 38.00 34.21 30.70
N ASN A 253 36.94 33.58 31.22
CA ASN A 253 36.96 32.83 32.48
C ASN A 253 37.11 31.32 32.29
N MET A 254 37.30 30.86 31.05
CA MET A 254 37.34 29.44 30.69
C MET A 254 38.61 29.12 29.90
N MET A 255 39.25 27.99 30.20
CA MET A 255 40.40 27.44 29.50
C MET A 255 39.99 26.23 28.66
N ALA A 256 40.50 26.15 27.44
CA ALA A 256 40.38 24.99 26.59
C ALA A 256 41.01 23.74 27.25
N THR A 257 40.30 22.61 27.21
CA THR A 257 40.76 21.32 27.76
C THR A 257 41.51 20.48 26.73
N THR A 258 41.29 20.71 25.44
CA THR A 258 41.92 20.00 24.32
C THR A 258 42.73 20.96 23.45
N GLY A 259 43.86 20.50 22.91
CA GLY A 259 44.75 21.29 22.04
C GLY A 259 44.08 21.86 20.79
N ASP A 260 42.99 21.22 20.32
CA ASP A 260 42.21 21.66 19.16
C ASP A 260 41.50 23.01 19.38
N ALA A 261 41.25 23.41 20.64
CA ALA A 261 40.59 24.67 20.96
C ALA A 261 41.56 25.85 21.16
N GLN A 262 42.89 25.66 21.06
CA GLN A 262 43.85 26.79 21.06
C GLN A 262 43.77 27.66 19.80
N ILE A 263 43.12 27.17 18.73
CA ILE A 263 42.89 27.93 17.49
C ILE A 263 41.67 28.89 17.64
N ALA A 264 40.90 28.75 18.74
CA ALA A 264 39.54 29.25 18.84
C ALA A 264 39.38 30.60 19.56
N SER A 265 39.65 31.70 18.85
CA SER A 265 38.85 32.94 18.99
C SER A 265 39.07 33.86 17.81
N LYS A 266 40.34 34.17 17.52
CA LYS A 266 40.74 35.02 16.38
C LYS A 266 40.56 34.34 15.02
N ALA A 267 40.88 33.04 14.91
CA ALA A 267 40.65 32.30 13.66
C ALA A 267 39.17 31.98 13.45
N VAL A 268 38.41 31.72 14.53
CA VAL A 268 36.95 31.49 14.45
C VAL A 268 36.22 32.77 14.03
N SER A 269 36.58 33.94 14.56
CA SER A 269 36.03 35.23 14.09
C SER A 269 36.32 35.50 12.61
N SER A 270 37.52 35.16 12.12
CA SER A 270 37.89 35.35 10.72
C SER A 270 37.23 34.32 9.79
N ILE A 271 37.06 33.07 10.23
CA ILE A 271 36.40 32.01 9.46
C ILE A 271 34.88 32.20 9.45
N VAL A 272 34.28 32.62 10.56
CA VAL A 272 32.85 32.97 10.64
C VAL A 272 32.55 34.17 9.76
N GLY A 273 33.43 35.19 9.71
CA GLY A 273 33.27 36.32 8.77
C GLY A 273 33.38 35.91 7.29
N LEU A 274 34.34 35.06 6.94
CA LEU A 274 34.54 34.60 5.54
C LEU A 274 33.46 33.63 5.06
N LYS A 275 32.90 32.83 5.97
CA LYS A 275 31.83 31.88 5.67
C LYS A 275 30.43 32.47 5.87
N ALA A 276 30.27 33.57 6.61
CA ALA A 276 28.97 34.22 6.81
C ALA A 276 28.37 34.67 5.47
N ASP A 277 29.15 35.26 4.58
CA ASP A 277 28.65 35.68 3.26
C ASP A 277 28.25 34.49 2.37
N GLU A 278 29.02 33.39 2.42
CA GLU A 278 28.67 32.13 1.74
C GLU A 278 27.43 31.48 2.36
N ILE A 279 27.26 31.55 3.68
CA ILE A 279 26.09 31.02 4.39
C ILE A 279 24.85 31.87 4.09
N VAL A 280 24.98 33.19 4.02
CA VAL A 280 23.88 34.09 3.63
C VAL A 280 23.47 33.82 2.19
N SER A 281 24.42 33.70 1.25
CA SER A 281 24.12 33.36 -0.14
C SER A 281 23.54 31.94 -0.29
N ALA A 282 24.04 30.97 0.49
CA ALA A 282 23.47 29.63 0.56
C ALA A 282 22.06 29.64 1.15
N ALA A 283 21.80 30.45 2.19
CA ALA A 283 20.48 30.58 2.81
C ALA A 283 19.48 31.26 1.87
N GLU A 284 19.88 32.29 1.12
CA GLU A 284 19.04 32.94 0.10
C GLU A 284 18.71 32.00 -1.06
N SER A 285 19.69 31.21 -1.52
CA SER A 285 19.47 30.20 -2.56
C SER A 285 18.59 29.05 -2.07
N TYR A 286 18.75 28.63 -0.80
CA TYR A 286 17.85 27.65 -0.18
C TYR A 286 16.44 28.20 0.00
N PHE A 287 16.30 29.46 0.44
CA PHE A 287 15.03 30.13 0.61
C PHE A 287 14.26 30.26 -0.71
N THR A 288 14.97 30.57 -1.80
CA THR A 288 14.38 30.64 -3.15
C THR A 288 13.98 29.27 -3.68
N LEU A 289 14.78 28.22 -3.44
CA LEU A 289 14.41 26.83 -3.77
C LEU A 289 13.20 26.34 -2.97
N VAL A 290 13.18 26.61 -1.66
CA VAL A 290 12.09 26.25 -0.75
C VAL A 290 10.80 26.99 -1.13
N SER A 291 10.86 28.28 -1.44
CA SER A 291 9.70 29.04 -1.91
C SER A 291 9.14 28.48 -3.23
N GLN A 292 10.00 27.99 -4.12
CA GLN A 292 9.57 27.33 -5.37
C GLN A 292 8.96 25.95 -5.11
N SER A 293 9.46 25.17 -4.15
CA SER A 293 8.86 23.89 -3.77
C SER A 293 7.55 24.06 -2.98
N GLU A 294 7.46 25.05 -2.10
CA GLU A 294 6.26 25.36 -1.32
C GLU A 294 5.09 25.81 -2.21
N LEU A 295 5.34 26.54 -3.29
CA LEU A 295 4.33 26.84 -4.31
C LEU A 295 3.78 25.57 -4.97
N GLY A 296 4.61 24.53 -5.11
CA GLY A 296 4.19 23.20 -5.55
C GLY A 296 3.33 22.50 -4.49
N GLU A 297 3.83 22.44 -3.26
CA GLU A 297 3.15 21.77 -2.14
C GLU A 297 1.81 22.43 -1.77
N GLU A 298 1.71 23.76 -1.78
CA GLU A 298 0.47 24.47 -1.47
C GLU A 298 -0.60 24.24 -2.54
N ASN A 299 -0.18 24.19 -3.82
CA ASN A 299 -1.06 23.85 -4.93
C ASN A 299 -1.51 22.38 -4.88
N GLU A 300 -0.62 21.46 -4.51
CA GLU A 300 -0.97 20.06 -4.27
C GLU A 300 -1.92 19.91 -3.08
N LYS A 301 -1.68 20.63 -1.99
CA LYS A 301 -2.54 20.64 -0.80
C LYS A 301 -3.92 21.23 -1.11
N LYS A 302 -4.01 22.28 -1.94
CA LYS A 302 -5.27 22.81 -2.47
C LYS A 302 -6.01 21.77 -3.33
N ARG A 303 -5.30 21.06 -4.22
CA ARG A 303 -5.85 19.98 -5.06
C ARG A 303 -6.34 18.78 -4.23
N GLN A 304 -5.61 18.44 -3.17
CA GLN A 304 -6.00 17.37 -2.24
C GLN A 304 -7.24 17.77 -1.45
N LYS A 305 -7.29 18.99 -0.89
CA LYS A 305 -8.48 19.52 -0.21
C LYS A 305 -9.71 19.56 -1.12
N SER A 306 -9.56 19.99 -2.38
CA SER A 306 -10.69 19.99 -3.31
C SER A 306 -11.20 18.56 -3.59
N LYS A 307 -10.32 17.58 -3.73
CA LYS A 307 -10.70 16.15 -3.86
C LYS A 307 -11.40 15.63 -2.60
N GLU A 308 -10.88 15.96 -1.42
CA GLU A 308 -11.48 15.58 -0.13
C GLU A 308 -12.91 16.11 0.00
N THR A 309 -13.14 17.40 -0.32
CA THR A 309 -14.49 17.96 -0.29
C THR A 309 -15.45 17.34 -1.30
N ALA A 310 -14.95 16.92 -2.48
CA ALA A 310 -15.75 16.22 -3.48
C ALA A 310 -16.16 14.81 -3.00
N LEU A 311 -15.21 14.06 -2.44
CA LEU A 311 -15.47 12.73 -1.87
C LEU A 311 -16.43 12.78 -0.68
N LEU A 312 -16.32 13.80 0.18
CA LEU A 312 -17.26 14.02 1.28
C LEU A 312 -18.70 14.24 0.79
N ARG A 313 -18.87 14.99 -0.31
CA ARG A 313 -20.19 15.19 -0.93
C ARG A 313 -20.74 13.91 -1.53
N GLU A 314 -19.90 13.10 -2.16
CA GLU A 314 -20.29 11.81 -2.72
C GLU A 314 -20.70 10.82 -1.63
N LYS A 315 -19.92 10.75 -0.55
CA LYS A 315 -20.24 9.96 0.65
C LYS A 315 -21.61 10.34 1.22
N ALA A 316 -21.89 11.63 1.37
CA ALA A 316 -23.18 12.11 1.88
C ALA A 316 -24.36 11.71 0.97
N LYS A 317 -24.17 11.70 -0.36
CA LYS A 317 -25.20 11.21 -1.30
C LYS A 317 -25.46 9.72 -1.13
N ILE A 318 -24.41 8.90 -1.05
CA ILE A 318 -24.53 7.46 -0.87
C ILE A 318 -25.19 7.14 0.48
N GLU A 319 -24.84 7.86 1.55
CA GLU A 319 -25.48 7.70 2.86
C GLU A 319 -26.99 8.01 2.80
N ALA A 320 -27.40 9.05 2.06
CA ALA A 320 -28.81 9.37 1.86
C ALA A 320 -29.54 8.27 1.06
N GLU A 321 -28.92 7.73 0.01
CA GLU A 321 -29.47 6.62 -0.77
C GLU A 321 -29.62 5.34 0.07
N ILE A 322 -28.65 5.05 0.94
CA ILE A 322 -28.70 3.94 1.89
C ILE A 322 -29.86 4.09 2.87
N GLU A 323 -30.05 5.29 3.44
CA GLU A 323 -31.18 5.54 4.35
C GLU A 323 -32.53 5.42 3.64
N GLU A 324 -32.64 5.90 2.39
CA GLU A 324 -33.86 5.69 1.60
C GLU A 324 -34.12 4.20 1.33
N ALA A 325 -33.08 3.44 1.00
CA ALA A 325 -33.16 1.99 0.79
C ALA A 325 -33.57 1.25 2.07
N LYS A 326 -33.01 1.62 3.23
CA LYS A 326 -33.41 1.06 4.54
C LYS A 326 -34.87 1.36 4.86
N LEU A 327 -35.35 2.57 4.58
CA LEU A 327 -36.76 2.91 4.75
C LEU A 327 -37.67 2.07 3.86
N LYS A 328 -37.29 1.86 2.59
CA LYS A 328 -38.02 0.97 1.67
C LYS A 328 -38.04 -0.47 2.18
N LEU A 329 -36.91 -0.97 2.67
CA LEU A 329 -36.78 -2.31 3.23
C LEU A 329 -37.67 -2.49 4.47
N SER A 330 -37.65 -1.54 5.42
CA SER A 330 -38.51 -1.59 6.61
C SER A 330 -40.01 -1.57 6.26
N LYS A 331 -40.42 -0.84 5.21
CA LYS A 331 -41.80 -0.84 4.70
C LYS A 331 -42.18 -2.20 4.12
N LEU A 332 -41.27 -2.85 3.39
CA LEU A 332 -41.48 -4.19 2.84
C LEU A 332 -41.54 -5.25 3.95
N GLU A 333 -40.68 -5.19 4.95
CA GLU A 333 -40.70 -6.10 6.11
C GLU A 333 -42.03 -5.99 6.88
N ARG A 334 -42.52 -4.77 7.11
CA ARG A 334 -43.84 -4.56 7.72
C ARG A 334 -44.97 -5.18 6.90
N LYS A 335 -44.94 -5.04 5.56
CA LYS A 335 -45.92 -5.66 4.66
C LYS A 335 -45.83 -7.18 4.68
N ARG A 336 -44.62 -7.74 4.68
CA ARG A 336 -44.37 -9.19 4.77
C ARG A 336 -44.89 -9.75 6.09
N ASN A 337 -44.51 -9.15 7.21
CA ASN A 337 -44.95 -9.59 8.54
C ASN A 337 -46.48 -9.46 8.72
N PHE A 338 -47.11 -8.45 8.09
CA PHE A 338 -48.57 -8.33 8.06
C PHE A 338 -49.24 -9.44 7.22
N ARG A 339 -48.67 -9.79 6.06
CA ARG A 339 -49.11 -10.93 5.24
C ARG A 339 -48.97 -12.25 6.01
N GLU A 340 -47.80 -12.52 6.59
CA GLU A 340 -47.54 -13.75 7.36
C GLU A 340 -48.51 -13.90 8.54
N LYS A 341 -48.82 -12.81 9.28
CA LYS A 341 -49.81 -12.84 10.36
C LYS A 341 -51.23 -13.09 9.86
N LYS A 342 -51.62 -12.56 8.70
CA LYS A 342 -52.93 -12.85 8.10
C LYS A 342 -53.00 -14.30 7.64
N GLU A 343 -52.00 -14.78 6.89
CA GLU A 343 -51.89 -16.17 6.40
C GLU A 343 -51.91 -17.21 7.53
N ALA A 344 -51.27 -16.91 8.66
CA ALA A 344 -51.32 -17.77 9.85
C ALA A 344 -52.72 -17.93 10.45
N GLY A 345 -53.62 -16.95 10.25
CA GLY A 345 -54.99 -16.96 10.75
C GLY A 345 -56.03 -17.60 9.81
N LEU A 346 -55.64 -18.01 8.60
CA LEU A 346 -56.54 -18.65 7.63
C LEU A 346 -56.60 -20.18 7.82
N SER A 347 -57.77 -20.77 7.56
CA SER A 347 -57.98 -22.21 7.49
C SER A 347 -57.23 -22.82 6.30
N ASP A 348 -56.90 -24.11 6.35
CA ASP A 348 -56.13 -24.79 5.28
C ASP A 348 -56.83 -24.77 3.92
N GLN A 349 -58.18 -24.75 3.90
CA GLN A 349 -58.97 -24.57 2.68
C GLN A 349 -58.85 -23.15 2.11
N GLU A 350 -58.81 -22.14 2.96
CA GLU A 350 -58.67 -20.74 2.55
C GLU A 350 -57.25 -20.46 2.06
N LYS A 351 -56.22 -21.06 2.70
CA LYS A 351 -54.82 -21.02 2.22
C LYS A 351 -54.68 -21.65 0.84
N SER A 352 -55.41 -22.74 0.55
CA SER A 352 -55.44 -23.36 -0.78
C SER A 352 -56.05 -22.42 -1.82
N MET A 353 -57.18 -21.76 -1.50
CA MET A 353 -57.79 -20.79 -2.41
C MET A 353 -56.92 -19.56 -2.66
N VAL A 354 -56.21 -19.07 -1.64
CA VAL A 354 -55.28 -17.94 -1.79
C VAL A 354 -54.14 -18.28 -2.75
N LYS A 355 -53.56 -19.48 -2.66
CA LYS A 355 -52.53 -19.96 -3.61
C LYS A 355 -53.07 -20.09 -5.04
N ASP A 356 -54.29 -20.58 -5.21
CA ASP A 356 -54.94 -20.67 -6.52
C ASP A 356 -55.25 -19.30 -7.13
N LEU A 357 -55.59 -18.31 -6.29
CA LEU A 357 -55.79 -16.92 -6.74
C LEU A 357 -54.46 -16.23 -7.08
N GLU A 358 -53.39 -16.47 -6.31
CA GLU A 358 -52.06 -15.93 -6.60
C GLU A 358 -51.49 -16.48 -7.91
N THR A 359 -51.65 -17.78 -8.19
CA THR A 359 -51.21 -18.38 -9.47
C THR A 359 -51.98 -17.82 -10.66
N LYS A 360 -53.30 -17.58 -10.50
CA LYS A 360 -54.11 -16.93 -11.55
C LYS A 360 -53.73 -15.46 -11.76
N LEU A 361 -53.42 -14.72 -10.70
CA LEU A 361 -52.93 -13.33 -10.80
C LEU A 361 -51.58 -13.25 -11.52
N LEU A 362 -50.62 -14.12 -11.18
CA LEU A 362 -49.34 -14.21 -11.87
C LEU A 362 -49.51 -14.52 -13.37
N LEU A 363 -50.47 -15.39 -13.70
CA LEU A 363 -50.81 -15.68 -15.09
C LEU A 363 -51.35 -14.44 -15.80
N ILE A 364 -52.26 -13.69 -15.17
CA ILE A 364 -52.83 -12.46 -15.72
C ILE A 364 -51.75 -11.39 -15.91
N ASP A 365 -50.89 -11.15 -14.93
CA ASP A 365 -49.80 -10.18 -15.05
C ASP A 365 -48.84 -10.56 -16.20
N SER A 366 -48.52 -11.85 -16.36
CA SER A 366 -47.70 -12.33 -17.49
C SER A 366 -48.39 -12.18 -18.85
N LEU A 367 -49.73 -12.14 -18.88
CA LEU A 367 -50.51 -11.92 -20.09
C LEU A 367 -50.57 -10.43 -20.41
N VAL A 368 -50.74 -9.57 -19.42
CA VAL A 368 -50.71 -8.10 -19.55
C VAL A 368 -49.32 -7.62 -19.97
N GLU A 369 -48.24 -8.18 -19.43
CA GLU A 369 -46.87 -7.87 -19.87
C GLU A 369 -46.63 -8.27 -21.33
N ARG A 370 -47.19 -9.41 -21.76
CA ARG A 370 -47.15 -9.83 -23.17
C ARG A 370 -48.00 -8.91 -24.06
N GLU A 371 -49.17 -8.49 -23.60
CA GLU A 371 -50.07 -7.59 -24.33
C GLU A 371 -49.46 -6.19 -24.48
N ASN A 372 -48.72 -5.70 -23.48
CA ASN A 372 -47.98 -4.42 -23.55
C ASN A 372 -46.69 -4.49 -24.41
N GLN A 373 -46.25 -5.69 -24.78
CA GLN A 373 -45.08 -5.90 -25.66
C GLN A 373 -45.46 -6.06 -27.15
N PHE A 374 -46.76 -6.20 -27.45
CA PHE A 374 -47.33 -6.08 -28.80
C PHE A 374 -47.87 -4.67 -29.02
#